data_AF-A0AAD8YU50-F1
#
_entry.id   AF-A0AAD8YU50-F1
#
_cell.length_a   1.000
_cell.length_b   1.000
_cell.length_c   1.000
_cell.angle_alpha   90.00
_cell.angle_beta   90.00
_cell.angle_gamma   90.00
#
_symmetry.space_group_name_H-M   'P 1'
#
loop_
_entity.id
_entity.type
_entity.pdbx_description
1 polymer ?
#
loop_
_entity_poly.entity_id
_entity_poly.type
_entity_poly.pdbx_seq_one_letter_code
_entity_poly.pdbx_strand_id
1 'polypeptide(L)'
;MSGTASSTQRVRPIVRCSKPLLKQVRTWPAGAISALQDCFEQTTWITFKEAATDGGTVNLEEYTASVTGYISKCIDDVTVSKTITTRPNQKPWMTAEVRMLLRTRDSAFRTGDRAALRKTRAKLSRAIREAKCAHAQRIRGHFKDTGDTRRMWEGIQAITNYRKTSPSCDSDAILPDELNDFYAQFEAQNNTAAEKSIPPQNDQVLCLTAYST
;
A
#
# COMPACT_ATOMS: atom_id res chain seq x y z
N MET A 1 34.41 27.01 -39.42
CA MET A 1 34.18 26.02 -38.36
C MET A 1 33.05 26.55 -37.49
N SER A 2 31.82 26.12 -37.74
CA SER A 2 30.63 26.64 -37.05
C SER A 2 30.04 25.54 -36.20
N GLY A 3 30.32 25.58 -34.90
CA GLY A 3 29.75 24.65 -33.92
C GLY A 3 28.36 25.13 -33.51
N THR A 4 27.34 24.35 -33.85
CA THR A 4 25.96 24.57 -33.40
C THR A 4 25.79 24.00 -31.99
N ALA A 5 25.53 24.87 -31.02
CA ALA A 5 25.21 24.48 -29.65
C ALA A 5 23.82 23.85 -29.60
N SER A 6 23.75 22.55 -29.28
CA SER A 6 22.49 21.84 -29.09
C SER A 6 21.86 22.25 -27.75
N SER A 7 20.73 22.96 -27.81
CA SER A 7 19.94 23.35 -26.64
C SER A 7 19.20 22.13 -26.09
N THR A 8 19.70 21.56 -24.99
CA THR A 8 19.02 20.46 -24.27
C THR A 8 17.73 20.97 -23.64
N GLN A 9 16.58 20.63 -24.23
CA GLN A 9 15.27 20.99 -23.69
C GLN A 9 14.99 20.18 -22.42
N ARG A 10 14.86 20.88 -21.29
CA ARG A 10 14.62 20.28 -19.97
C ARG A 10 13.16 19.83 -19.87
N VAL A 11 12.90 18.54 -20.07
CA VAL A 11 11.56 17.96 -19.85
C VAL A 11 11.18 18.09 -18.38
N ARG A 12 10.10 18.81 -18.08
CA ARG A 12 9.50 18.86 -16.74
C ARG A 12 8.44 17.77 -16.66
N PRO A 13 8.56 16.79 -15.75
CA PRO A 13 7.53 15.77 -15.60
C PRO A 13 6.22 16.42 -15.16
N ILE A 14 5.14 16.16 -15.90
CA ILE A 14 3.78 16.56 -15.50
C ILE A 14 3.40 15.69 -14.31
N VAL A 15 3.41 16.28 -13.10
CA VAL A 15 2.94 15.59 -11.89
C VAL A 15 1.42 15.50 -11.98
N ARG A 16 0.88 14.30 -12.24
CA ARG A 16 -0.57 14.06 -12.16
C ARG A 16 -1.02 14.23 -10.71
N CYS A 17 -1.56 15.41 -10.39
CA CYS A 17 -2.20 15.70 -9.11
C CYS A 17 -3.64 15.18 -9.15
N SER A 18 -3.85 13.92 -8.78
CA SER A 18 -5.18 13.41 -8.43
C SER A 18 -5.63 14.01 -7.09
N LYS A 19 -6.95 14.21 -6.95
CA LYS A 19 -7.54 14.77 -5.73
C LYS A 19 -7.18 13.88 -4.54
N PRO A 20 -6.80 14.47 -3.38
CA PRO A 20 -6.54 13.69 -2.19
C PRO A 20 -7.78 12.89 -1.78
N LEU A 21 -7.61 11.61 -1.47
CA LEU A 21 -8.68 10.76 -0.98
C LEU A 21 -8.78 10.93 0.53
N LEU A 22 -9.96 11.34 1.00
CA LEU A 22 -10.30 11.37 2.41
C LEU A 22 -10.76 9.97 2.83
N LYS A 23 -10.13 9.42 3.86
CA LYS A 23 -10.55 8.16 4.49
C LYS A 23 -10.90 8.41 5.94
N GLN A 24 -12.08 7.97 6.34
CA GLN A 24 -12.47 7.87 7.74
C GLN A 24 -11.78 6.64 8.34
N VAL A 25 -11.06 6.81 9.44
CA VAL A 25 -10.40 5.71 10.16
C VAL A 25 -10.73 5.82 11.64
N ARG A 26 -11.23 4.73 12.23
CA ARG A 26 -11.41 4.63 13.68
C ARG A 26 -10.05 4.50 14.35
N THR A 27 -9.81 5.35 15.35
CA THR A 27 -8.57 5.35 16.12
C THR A 27 -8.90 5.26 17.60
N TRP A 28 -8.08 4.53 18.35
CA TRP A 28 -8.13 4.48 19.80
C TRP A 28 -7.39 5.70 20.38
N PRO A 29 -8.09 6.65 21.03
CA PRO A 29 -7.42 7.75 21.72
C PRO A 29 -6.67 7.27 22.96
N ALA A 30 -5.83 8.13 23.53
CA ALA A 30 -5.16 7.83 24.79
C ALA A 30 -6.23 7.61 25.88
N GLY A 31 -6.07 6.54 26.67
CA GLY A 31 -7.05 6.16 27.71
C GLY A 31 -8.26 5.36 27.21
N ALA A 32 -8.43 5.16 25.90
CA ALA A 32 -9.58 4.40 25.37
C ALA A 32 -9.64 2.95 25.83
N ILE A 33 -8.47 2.33 26.00
CA ILE A 33 -8.37 0.95 26.51
C ILE A 33 -8.83 0.90 27.96
N SER A 34 -8.38 1.84 28.79
CA SER A 34 -8.79 1.93 30.19
C SER A 34 -10.29 2.21 30.32
N ALA A 35 -10.82 3.15 29.55
CA ALA A 35 -12.26 3.44 29.53
C ALA A 35 -13.10 2.22 29.10
N LEU A 36 -12.59 1.41 28.17
CA LEU A 36 -13.25 0.18 27.75
C LEU A 36 -13.23 -0.88 28.85
N GLN A 37 -12.10 -1.01 29.56
CA GLN A 37 -11.97 -1.90 30.70
C GLN A 37 -12.96 -1.51 31.81
N ASP A 38 -13.00 -0.23 32.19
CA ASP A 38 -13.94 0.29 33.18
C ASP A 38 -15.40 0.01 32.79
N CYS A 39 -15.73 0.18 31.51
CA CYS A 39 -17.06 -0.11 30.97
C CYS A 39 -17.44 -1.59 31.17
N PHE A 40 -16.53 -2.52 30.86
CA PHE A 40 -16.78 -3.95 31.02
C PHE A 40 -16.84 -4.42 32.47
N GLU A 41 -16.07 -3.79 33.36
CA GLU A 41 -16.09 -4.07 34.80
C GLU A 41 -17.41 -3.62 35.46
N GLN A 42 -17.98 -2.51 34.98
CA GLN A 42 -19.27 -2.00 35.46
C GLN A 42 -20.48 -2.71 34.84
N THR A 43 -20.26 -3.53 33.80
CA THR A 43 -21.34 -4.20 33.08
C THR A 43 -21.83 -5.43 33.84
N THR A 44 -23.14 -5.48 34.10
CA THR A 44 -23.77 -6.67 34.69
C THR A 44 -24.13 -7.68 33.60
N TRP A 45 -23.21 -8.60 33.30
CA TRP A 45 -23.35 -9.56 32.21
C TRP A 45 -24.53 -10.54 32.37
N ILE A 46 -24.96 -10.78 33.61
CA ILE A 46 -26.07 -11.68 33.95
C ILE A 46 -27.39 -11.18 33.33
N THR A 47 -27.57 -9.86 33.23
CA THR A 47 -28.78 -9.24 32.68
C THR A 47 -29.03 -9.62 31.23
N PHE A 48 -27.98 -9.80 30.42
CA PHE A 48 -28.13 -10.27 29.03
C PHE A 48 -28.64 -11.71 28.96
N LYS A 49 -28.20 -12.56 29.89
CA LYS A 49 -28.62 -13.96 29.97
C LYS A 49 -30.08 -14.07 30.39
N GLU A 50 -30.48 -13.28 31.39
CA GLU A 50 -31.87 -13.21 31.85
C GLU A 50 -32.81 -12.69 30.77
N ALA A 51 -32.41 -11.63 30.05
CA ALA A 51 -33.20 -11.06 28.95
C ALA A 51 -33.40 -12.06 27.78
N ALA A 52 -32.42 -12.91 27.51
CA ALA A 52 -32.49 -13.94 26.48
C ALA A 52 -33.13 -15.26 26.97
N THR A 53 -33.61 -15.34 28.21
CA THR A 53 -34.24 -16.55 28.74
C THR A 53 -35.76 -16.46 28.63
N ASP A 54 -36.37 -17.34 27.85
CA ASP A 54 -37.82 -17.52 27.79
C ASP A 54 -38.20 -18.93 28.24
N GLY A 55 -39.20 -19.04 29.12
CA GLY A 55 -39.69 -20.32 29.64
C GLY A 55 -38.63 -21.23 30.30
N GLY A 56 -37.52 -20.68 30.79
CA GLY A 56 -36.41 -21.44 31.39
C GLY A 56 -35.35 -21.95 30.39
N THR A 57 -35.50 -21.63 29.09
CA THR A 57 -34.52 -21.96 28.06
C THR A 57 -33.84 -20.69 27.56
N VAL A 58 -32.51 -20.68 27.50
CA VAL A 58 -31.74 -19.53 27.01
C VAL A 58 -31.73 -19.55 25.47
N ASN A 59 -32.24 -18.51 24.85
CA ASN A 59 -32.05 -18.24 23.43
C ASN A 59 -30.61 -17.81 23.17
N LEU A 60 -29.78 -18.75 22.71
CA LEU A 60 -28.36 -18.54 22.52
C LEU A 60 -28.06 -17.45 21.49
N GLU A 61 -28.83 -17.38 20.41
CA GLU A 61 -28.62 -16.39 19.33
C GLU A 61 -28.92 -14.97 19.81
N GLU A 62 -29.99 -14.80 20.58
CA GLU A 62 -30.35 -13.50 21.16
C GLU A 62 -29.34 -13.06 22.22
N TYR A 63 -28.84 -14.00 23.02
CA TYR A 63 -27.78 -13.74 23.98
C TYR A 63 -26.47 -13.31 23.30
N THR A 64 -26.01 -14.05 22.28
CA THR A 64 -24.77 -13.72 21.55
C THR A 64 -24.90 -12.41 20.79
N ALA A 65 -26.04 -12.15 20.15
CA ALA A 65 -26.32 -10.89 19.46
C ALA A 65 -26.31 -9.71 20.43
N SER A 66 -26.95 -9.84 21.60
CA SER A 66 -27.02 -8.79 22.61
C SER A 66 -25.66 -8.46 23.21
N VAL A 67 -24.88 -9.49 23.57
CA VAL A 67 -23.51 -9.33 24.10
C VAL A 67 -22.60 -8.70 23.05
N THR A 68 -22.63 -9.20 21.81
CA THR A 68 -21.79 -8.67 20.71
C THR A 68 -22.18 -7.24 20.34
N GLY A 69 -23.48 -6.93 20.34
CA GLY A 69 -24.01 -5.60 20.12
C GLY A 69 -23.56 -4.61 21.20
N TYR A 70 -23.61 -5.02 22.48
CA TYR A 70 -23.13 -4.20 23.58
C TYR A 70 -21.62 -3.95 23.51
N ILE A 71 -20.81 -4.99 23.26
CA ILE A 71 -19.36 -4.85 23.08
C ILE A 71 -19.06 -3.89 21.93
N SER A 72 -19.77 -4.02 20.80
CA SER A 72 -19.61 -3.13 19.65
C SER A 72 -19.93 -1.69 20.02
N LYS A 73 -21.03 -1.45 20.77
CA LYS A 73 -21.37 -0.12 21.30
C LYS A 73 -20.25 0.43 22.19
N CYS A 74 -19.71 -0.37 23.10
CA CYS A 74 -18.63 0.07 23.98
C CYS A 74 -17.37 0.46 23.20
N ILE A 75 -17.02 -0.32 22.17
CA ILE A 75 -15.92 0.00 21.25
C ILE A 75 -16.23 1.30 20.49
N ASP A 76 -17.47 1.48 20.08
CA ASP A 76 -17.90 2.65 19.34
C ASP A 76 -17.83 3.93 20.19
N ASP A 77 -18.20 3.85 21.46
CA ASP A 77 -18.18 4.97 22.41
C ASP A 77 -16.75 5.41 22.77
N VAL A 78 -15.80 4.46 22.87
CA VAL A 78 -14.39 4.78 23.19
C VAL A 78 -13.53 5.11 21.97
N THR A 79 -13.95 4.74 20.77
CA THR A 79 -13.20 5.02 19.54
C THR A 79 -13.57 6.38 18.95
N VAL A 80 -12.59 7.06 18.36
CA VAL A 80 -12.83 8.32 17.65
C VAL A 80 -12.56 8.18 16.17
N SER A 81 -13.47 8.73 15.36
CA SER A 81 -13.32 8.81 13.91
C SER A 81 -12.34 9.92 13.55
N LYS A 82 -11.24 9.55 12.87
CA LYS A 82 -10.24 10.50 12.36
C LYS A 82 -10.22 10.47 10.85
N THR A 83 -10.33 11.63 10.22
CA THR A 83 -10.18 11.77 8.78
C THR A 83 -8.70 11.83 8.41
N ILE A 84 -8.26 10.90 7.56
CA ILE A 84 -6.90 10.85 7.02
C ILE A 84 -6.96 11.20 5.54
N THR A 85 -6.19 12.23 5.15
CA THR A 85 -5.99 12.61 3.76
C THR A 85 -4.86 11.77 3.15
N THR A 86 -5.21 10.75 2.38
CA THR A 86 -4.24 9.99 1.57
C THR A 86 -4.05 10.66 0.21
N ARG A 87 -2.79 11.00 -0.13
CA ARG A 87 -2.44 11.55 -1.44
C ARG A 87 -1.91 10.43 -2.33
N PRO A 88 -2.39 10.27 -3.57
CA PRO A 88 -1.95 9.18 -4.46
C PRO A 88 -0.43 9.15 -4.71
N ASN A 89 0.22 10.33 -4.72
CA ASN A 89 1.67 10.45 -4.87
C ASN A 89 2.42 10.58 -3.53
N GLN A 90 1.87 10.05 -2.44
CA GLN A 90 2.56 10.09 -1.15
C GLN A 90 3.82 9.23 -1.23
N LYS A 91 4.98 9.89 -1.10
CA LYS A 91 6.26 9.21 -1.20
C LYS A 91 6.39 8.16 -0.09
N PRO A 92 6.82 6.92 -0.38
CA PRO A 92 6.90 5.85 0.61
C PRO A 92 7.80 6.12 1.82
N TRP A 93 8.75 7.05 1.70
CA TRP A 93 9.62 7.50 2.79
C TRP A 93 9.01 8.62 3.65
N MET A 94 7.77 9.08 3.37
CA MET A 94 7.05 10.09 4.16
C MET A 94 6.46 9.49 5.44
N THR A 95 7.33 9.20 6.41
CA THR A 95 6.99 8.64 7.73
C THR A 95 6.27 9.66 8.63
N ALA A 96 5.73 9.19 9.76
CA ALA A 96 5.10 10.04 10.77
C ALA A 96 6.10 11.05 11.37
N GLU A 97 7.34 10.63 11.60
CA GLU A 97 8.42 11.48 12.09
C GLU A 97 8.74 12.63 11.12
N VAL A 98 8.90 12.32 9.82
CA VAL A 98 9.14 13.36 8.79
C VAL A 98 7.98 14.37 8.75
N ARG A 99 6.73 13.90 8.88
CA ARG A 99 5.55 14.78 8.95
C ARG A 99 5.56 15.65 10.21
N MET A 100 5.94 15.11 11.36
CA MET A 100 6.08 15.87 12.60
C MET A 100 7.15 16.96 12.45
N LEU A 101 8.33 16.61 11.92
CA LEU A 101 9.44 17.56 11.72
C LEU A 101 9.09 18.68 10.71
N LEU A 102 8.30 18.37 9.68
CA LEU A 102 7.74 19.39 8.78
C LEU A 102 6.86 20.37 9.55
N ARG A 103 5.95 19.88 10.40
CA ARG A 103 5.09 20.74 11.24
C ARG A 103 5.91 21.60 12.21
N THR A 104 6.92 21.02 12.87
CA THR A 104 7.80 21.76 13.80
C THR A 104 8.59 22.85 13.08
N ARG A 105 9.13 22.55 11.89
CA ARG A 105 9.80 23.55 11.04
C ARG A 105 8.85 24.67 10.63
N ASP A 106 7.64 24.34 10.20
CA ASP A 106 6.63 25.32 9.78
C ASP A 106 6.19 26.19 10.96
N SER A 107 6.10 25.62 12.16
CA SER A 107 5.86 26.38 13.39
C SER A 107 7.01 27.36 13.67
N ALA A 108 8.26 26.89 13.66
CA ALA A 108 9.44 27.74 13.88
C ALA A 108 9.57 28.86 12.83
N PHE A 109 9.15 28.59 11.58
CA PHE A 109 9.09 29.59 10.54
C PHE A 109 8.03 30.67 10.83
N ARG A 110 6.82 30.26 11.25
CA ARG A 110 5.74 31.20 11.60
C ARG A 110 6.08 32.06 12.82
N THR A 111 6.80 31.52 13.80
CA THR A 111 7.22 32.26 15.01
C THR A 111 8.43 33.16 14.79
N GLY A 112 9.10 33.08 13.62
CA GLY A 112 10.26 33.92 13.29
C GLY A 112 11.57 33.54 14.00
N ASP A 113 11.60 32.43 14.76
CA ASP A 113 12.81 31.98 15.47
C ASP A 113 13.82 31.37 14.49
N ARG A 114 14.85 32.15 14.15
CA ARG A 114 15.90 31.76 13.21
C ARG A 114 16.75 30.58 13.72
N ALA A 115 17.02 30.51 15.02
CA ALA A 115 17.85 29.46 15.61
C ALA A 115 17.10 28.12 15.62
N ALA A 116 15.84 28.12 16.07
CA ALA A 116 14.98 26.95 15.99
C ALA A 116 14.71 26.52 14.55
N LEU A 117 14.54 27.47 13.62
CA LEU A 117 14.38 27.16 12.20
C LEU A 117 15.62 26.45 11.62
N ARG A 118 16.83 26.91 11.94
CA ARG A 118 18.07 26.24 11.51
C ARG A 118 18.17 24.81 12.07
N LYS A 119 17.89 24.64 13.37
CA LYS A 119 17.93 23.33 14.05
C LYS A 119 16.91 22.35 13.47
N THR A 120 15.67 22.79 13.29
CA THR A 120 14.58 21.96 12.73
C THR A 120 14.83 21.60 11.27
N ARG A 121 15.41 22.51 10.45
CA ARG A 121 15.84 22.20 9.08
C ARG A 121 16.92 21.12 9.05
N ALA A 122 17.96 21.23 9.87
CA ALA A 122 19.01 20.21 9.95
C ALA A 122 18.44 18.85 10.37
N LYS A 123 17.59 18.83 11.40
CA LYS A 123 16.92 17.59 11.87
C LYS A 123 16.02 16.99 10.78
N LEU A 124 15.23 17.81 10.09
CA LEU A 124 14.38 17.38 8.99
C LEU A 124 15.19 16.77 7.83
N SER A 125 16.27 17.43 7.41
CA SER A 125 17.13 16.92 6.33
C SER A 125 17.73 15.55 6.68
N ARG A 126 18.19 15.39 7.93
CA ARG A 126 18.72 14.11 8.43
C ARG A 126 17.63 13.03 8.43
N ALA A 127 16.46 13.31 8.99
CA ALA A 127 15.35 12.36 9.03
C ALA A 127 14.86 11.95 7.63
N ILE A 128 14.84 12.88 6.66
CA ILE A 128 14.52 12.55 5.26
C ILE A 128 15.56 11.62 4.66
N ARG A 129 16.86 11.86 4.92
CA ARG A 129 17.95 11.00 4.43
C ARG A 129 17.83 9.59 5.01
N GLU A 130 17.61 9.48 6.31
CA GLU A 130 17.43 8.21 7.02
C GLU A 130 16.19 7.47 6.52
N ALA A 131 15.04 8.14 6.41
CA ALA A 131 13.82 7.53 5.91
C ALA A 131 13.94 7.03 4.45
N LYS A 132 14.64 7.79 3.60
CA LYS A 132 14.95 7.35 2.22
C LYS A 132 15.89 6.15 2.21
N CYS A 133 16.93 6.17 3.04
CA CYS A 133 17.88 5.06 3.16
C CYS A 133 17.18 3.78 3.63
N ALA A 134 16.41 3.86 4.72
CA ALA A 134 15.63 2.75 5.24
C ALA A 134 14.64 2.21 4.19
N HIS A 135 14.00 3.10 3.43
CA HIS A 135 13.14 2.65 2.34
C HIS A 135 13.90 1.93 1.23
N ALA A 136 15.03 2.48 0.78
CA ALA A 136 15.87 1.83 -0.22
C ALA A 136 16.39 0.46 0.26
N GLN A 137 16.81 0.35 1.52
CA GLN A 137 17.26 -0.91 2.13
C GLN A 137 16.14 -1.96 2.17
N ARG A 138 14.93 -1.57 2.55
CA ARG A 138 13.77 -2.48 2.52
C ARG A 138 13.47 -2.95 1.09
N ILE A 139 13.47 -2.06 0.09
CA ILE A 139 13.29 -2.47 -1.31
C ILE A 139 14.38 -3.46 -1.74
N ARG A 140 15.65 -3.15 -1.46
CA ARG A 140 16.77 -4.07 -1.74
C ARG A 140 16.61 -5.42 -1.03
N GLY A 141 16.06 -5.42 0.18
CA GLY A 141 15.80 -6.64 0.95
C GLY A 141 14.86 -7.63 0.26
N HIS A 142 13.94 -7.16 -0.59
CA HIS A 142 13.06 -8.05 -1.37
C HIS A 142 13.78 -8.85 -2.46
N PHE A 143 14.99 -8.43 -2.85
CA PHE A 143 15.76 -9.02 -3.96
C PHE A 143 17.04 -9.73 -3.51
N LYS A 144 17.20 -9.99 -2.20
CA LYS A 144 18.39 -10.67 -1.66
C LYS A 144 18.34 -12.19 -1.84
N ASP A 145 17.15 -12.77 -1.74
CA ASP A 145 16.97 -14.22 -1.74
C ASP A 145 16.44 -14.66 -3.11
N THR A 146 17.30 -15.26 -3.93
CA THR A 146 16.98 -15.67 -5.32
C THR A 146 15.87 -16.74 -5.39
N GLY A 147 15.65 -17.48 -4.31
CA GLY A 147 14.65 -18.56 -4.25
C GLY A 147 13.24 -18.12 -3.87
N ASP A 148 13.03 -16.89 -3.38
CA ASP A 148 11.71 -16.42 -2.93
C ASP A 148 11.07 -15.49 -3.96
N THR A 149 10.44 -16.10 -4.95
CA THR A 149 9.71 -15.40 -6.02
C THR A 149 8.56 -14.54 -5.49
N ARG A 150 7.94 -14.94 -4.35
CA ARG A 150 6.88 -14.18 -3.70
C ARG A 150 7.42 -12.88 -3.14
N ARG A 151 8.53 -12.90 -2.41
CA ARG A 151 9.17 -11.68 -1.89
C ARG A 151 9.70 -10.77 -2.99
N MET A 152 10.25 -11.34 -4.06
CA MET A 152 10.63 -10.58 -5.25
C MET A 152 9.43 -9.83 -5.85
N TRP A 153 8.28 -10.51 -5.96
CA TRP A 153 7.05 -9.91 -6.47
C TRP A 153 6.52 -8.80 -5.55
N GLU A 154 6.60 -8.97 -4.23
CA GLU A 154 6.31 -7.90 -3.27
C GLU A 154 7.22 -6.67 -3.48
N GLY A 155 8.49 -6.88 -3.81
CA GLY A 155 9.44 -5.82 -4.16
C GLY A 155 9.04 -5.06 -5.43
N ILE A 156 8.68 -5.79 -6.50
CA ILE A 156 8.20 -5.19 -7.76
C ILE A 156 6.92 -4.41 -7.52
N GLN A 157 5.98 -4.95 -6.74
CA GLN A 157 4.74 -4.29 -6.36
C GLN A 157 5.01 -2.98 -5.59
N ALA A 158 5.97 -2.99 -4.66
CA ALA A 158 6.33 -1.82 -3.88
C ALA A 158 6.99 -0.69 -4.71
N ILE A 159 7.69 -1.03 -5.80
CA ILE A 159 8.31 -0.05 -6.71
C ILE A 159 7.27 0.54 -7.67
N THR A 160 6.42 -0.30 -8.24
CA THR A 160 5.44 0.08 -9.26
C THR A 160 4.18 0.73 -8.67
N ASN A 161 4.00 0.66 -7.35
CA ASN A 161 2.74 0.96 -6.67
C ASN A 161 1.55 0.17 -7.27
N TYR A 162 1.81 -0.99 -7.85
CA TYR A 162 0.76 -1.85 -8.35
C TYR A 162 -0.12 -2.28 -7.18
N ARG A 163 -1.39 -1.90 -7.21
CA ARG A 163 -2.39 -2.48 -6.32
C ARG A 163 -3.07 -3.56 -7.14
N LYS A 164 -3.18 -4.78 -6.58
CA LYS A 164 -4.18 -5.73 -7.07
C LYS A 164 -5.52 -5.02 -6.97
N THR A 165 -6.02 -4.51 -8.08
CA THR A 165 -7.43 -4.25 -8.23
C THR A 165 -8.07 -5.61 -8.11
N SER A 166 -8.78 -5.86 -7.00
CA SER A 166 -9.79 -6.90 -6.99
C SER A 166 -10.69 -6.57 -8.18
N PRO A 167 -10.74 -7.39 -9.23
CA PRO A 167 -11.73 -7.18 -10.25
C PRO A 167 -13.07 -7.20 -9.54
N SER A 168 -13.92 -6.19 -9.75
CA SER A 168 -15.34 -6.43 -9.63
C SER A 168 -15.61 -7.48 -10.72
N CYS A 169 -15.69 -8.75 -10.32
CA CYS A 169 -16.07 -9.82 -11.23
C CYS A 169 -17.51 -9.55 -11.66
N ASP A 170 -17.68 -8.88 -12.79
CA ASP A 170 -18.68 -9.29 -13.78
C ASP A 170 -17.93 -10.25 -14.70
N SER A 171 -17.64 -11.44 -14.17
CA SER A 171 -16.97 -12.47 -14.95
C SER A 171 -18.02 -13.12 -15.83
N ASP A 172 -18.24 -12.55 -17.01
CA ASP A 172 -18.88 -13.29 -18.09
C ASP A 172 -18.05 -14.54 -18.36
N ALA A 173 -18.61 -15.70 -18.03
CA ALA A 173 -17.94 -17.00 -18.17
C ALA A 173 -17.48 -17.31 -19.60
N ILE A 174 -17.93 -16.52 -20.58
CA ILE A 174 -17.68 -16.63 -22.01
C ILE A 174 -16.38 -15.90 -22.42
N LEU A 175 -15.93 -14.90 -21.66
CA LEU A 175 -14.75 -14.09 -22.01
C LEU A 175 -13.46 -14.91 -22.21
N PRO A 176 -13.15 -15.94 -21.38
CA PRO A 176 -11.98 -16.78 -21.62
C PRO A 176 -12.04 -17.54 -22.95
N ASP A 177 -13.23 -18.02 -23.33
CA ASP A 177 -13.44 -18.76 -24.58
C ASP A 177 -13.28 -17.82 -25.79
N GLU A 178 -13.86 -16.61 -25.75
CA GLU A 178 -13.68 -15.59 -26.80
C GLU A 178 -12.21 -15.18 -26.99
N LEU A 179 -11.46 -15.03 -25.90
CA LEU A 179 -10.03 -14.71 -25.96
C LEU A 179 -9.25 -15.88 -26.58
N ASN A 180 -9.59 -17.11 -26.21
CA ASN A 180 -8.95 -18.29 -26.75
C ASN A 180 -9.19 -18.41 -28.27
N ASP A 181 -10.43 -18.19 -28.72
CA ASP A 181 -10.78 -18.17 -30.14
C ASP A 181 -10.05 -17.04 -30.89
N PHE A 182 -9.98 -15.84 -30.29
CA PHE A 182 -9.29 -14.69 -30.88
C PHE A 182 -7.79 -14.92 -31.05
N TYR A 183 -7.11 -15.59 -30.13
CA TYR A 183 -5.68 -15.88 -30.27
C TYR A 183 -5.41 -17.12 -31.13
N ALA A 184 -6.32 -18.11 -31.11
CA ALA A 184 -6.22 -19.31 -31.95
C ALA A 184 -6.42 -19.02 -33.44
N GLN A 185 -7.08 -17.92 -33.82
CA GLN A 185 -7.24 -17.56 -35.24
C GLN A 185 -5.90 -17.38 -35.96
N PHE A 186 -4.86 -16.92 -35.26
CA PHE A 186 -3.52 -16.75 -35.82
C PHE A 186 -2.80 -18.08 -36.00
N GLU A 187 -3.07 -19.07 -35.16
CA GLU A 187 -2.56 -20.46 -35.32
C GLU A 187 -3.20 -21.12 -36.55
N ALA A 188 -4.52 -20.94 -36.75
CA ALA A 188 -5.25 -21.48 -37.90
C ALA A 188 -4.84 -20.85 -39.25
N GLN A 189 -4.37 -19.60 -39.22
CA GLN A 189 -3.84 -18.90 -40.39
C GLN A 189 -2.36 -19.23 -40.66
N ASN A 190 -1.69 -19.91 -39.73
CA ASN A 190 -0.29 -20.33 -39.83
C ASN A 190 -0.15 -21.69 -40.55
N ASN A 191 -0.86 -21.90 -41.66
CA ASN A 191 -0.69 -23.06 -42.54
C ASN A 191 0.62 -23.02 -43.35
N THR A 192 1.43 -21.97 -43.19
CA THR A 192 2.82 -21.95 -43.63
C THR A 192 3.64 -22.89 -42.75
N ALA A 193 4.12 -23.98 -43.33
CA ALA A 193 5.13 -24.83 -42.70
C ALA A 193 6.23 -23.94 -42.13
N ALA A 194 6.58 -24.16 -40.85
CA ALA A 194 7.65 -23.41 -40.19
C ALA A 194 8.97 -23.69 -40.92
N GLU A 195 9.31 -22.87 -41.91
CA GLU A 195 10.64 -22.85 -42.48
C GLU A 195 11.57 -22.28 -41.41
N LYS A 196 12.37 -23.16 -40.81
CA LYS A 196 13.58 -22.73 -40.11
C LYS A 196 14.43 -21.96 -41.11
N SER A 197 14.46 -20.64 -40.98
CA SER A 197 15.50 -19.85 -41.62
C SER A 197 16.84 -20.37 -41.11
N ILE A 198 17.65 -20.94 -42.01
CA ILE A 198 19.04 -21.27 -41.71
C ILE A 198 19.71 -19.93 -41.36
N PRO A 199 20.25 -19.76 -40.15
CA PRO A 199 20.91 -18.51 -39.80
C PRO A 199 22.11 -18.29 -40.74
N PRO A 200 22.34 -17.06 -41.24
CA PRO A 200 23.52 -16.77 -42.03
C PRO A 200 24.77 -17.11 -41.20
N GLN A 201 25.80 -17.62 -41.87
CA GLN A 201 26.97 -18.30 -41.30
C GLN A 201 27.87 -17.44 -40.38
N ASN A 202 27.45 -16.22 -40.03
CA ASN A 202 28.27 -15.23 -39.34
C ASN A 202 27.67 -14.66 -38.04
N ASP A 203 26.52 -15.16 -37.57
CA ASP A 203 26.01 -14.79 -36.25
C ASP A 203 26.42 -15.81 -35.20
N GLN A 204 27.41 -15.43 -34.36
CA GLN A 204 27.76 -16.19 -33.17
C GLN A 204 26.55 -16.24 -32.23
N VAL A 205 26.04 -17.45 -32.00
CA VAL A 205 25.07 -17.73 -30.93
C VAL A 205 25.70 -17.31 -29.60
N LEU A 206 25.07 -16.36 -28.91
CA LEU A 206 25.48 -15.93 -27.57
C LEU A 206 25.25 -17.08 -26.58
N CYS A 207 26.27 -17.92 -26.41
CA CYS A 207 26.31 -18.92 -25.36
C CYS A 207 26.63 -18.22 -24.03
N LEU A 208 25.67 -18.23 -23.10
CA LEU A 208 25.94 -17.85 -21.71
C LEU A 208 26.83 -18.93 -21.09
N THR A 209 28.12 -18.67 -21.00
CA THR A 209 29.04 -19.51 -20.23
C THR A 209 28.72 -19.36 -18.75
N ALA A 210 28.21 -20.43 -18.14
CA ALA A 210 28.16 -20.53 -16.69
C ALA A 210 29.61 -20.67 -16.18
N TYR A 211 30.08 -19.66 -15.45
CA TYR A 211 31.28 -19.81 -14.64
C TYR A 211 30.92 -20.68 -13.43
N SER A 212 31.36 -21.94 -13.46
CA SER A 212 31.53 -22.71 -12.23
C SER A 212 32.78 -22.21 -11.50
N THR A 213 32.63 -22.11 -10.18
CA THR A 213 33.59 -21.67 -9.15
C THR A 213 34.98 -22.25 -9.26
#